data_AF-A0A401TQV5-F1
#
_entry.id   AF-A0A401TQV5-F1
#
_cell.length_a   1.000
_cell.length_b   1.000
_cell.length_c   1.000
_cell.angle_alpha   90.00
_cell.angle_beta   90.00
_cell.angle_gamma   90.00
#
_symmetry.space_group_name_H-M   'P 1'
#
loop_
_entity.id
_entity.type
_entity.pdbx_description
1 polymer ?
#
loop_
_entity_poly.entity_id
_entity_poly.type
_entity_poly.pdbx_seq_one_letter_code
_entity_poly.pdbx_strand_id
1 'polypeptide(L)' 'MLGNRTLSRHLFTSCVKVDTNGSEVLVSDLWKLFCDSETVENSSCDSYFVHNNLTEILGIPGMASGAIV' A
#
# COMPACT_ATOMS: atom_id res chain seq x y z
N MET A 1 0.70 0.94 -5.98
CA MET A 1 0.94 2.38 -6.17
C MET A 1 0.33 3.13 -5.00
N LEU A 2 0.90 4.28 -4.64
CA LEU A 2 0.36 5.21 -3.66
C LEU A 2 0.09 6.54 -4.37
N GLY A 3 -1.18 6.84 -4.63
CA GLY A 3 -1.55 7.97 -5.48
C GLY A 3 -0.94 7.85 -6.87
N ASN A 4 0.05 8.70 -7.18
CA ASN A 4 0.80 8.67 -8.45
C ASN A 4 2.23 8.12 -8.33
N ARG A 5 2.62 7.61 -7.16
CA ARG A 5 3.98 7.08 -6.91
C ARG A 5 3.98 5.55 -6.94
N THR A 6 4.88 4.98 -7.72
CA THR A 6 5.15 3.54 -7.73
C THR A 6 5.91 3.15 -6.46
N LEU A 7 5.48 2.08 -5.82
CA LEU A 7 6.15 1.52 -4.64
C LEU A 7 6.88 0.23 -5.01
N SER A 8 8.05 -0.01 -4.41
CA SER A 8 8.78 -1.27 -4.61
C SER A 8 8.10 -2.40 -3.85
N ARG A 9 7.61 -3.41 -4.58
CA ARG A 9 6.95 -4.58 -3.98
C ARG A 9 7.86 -5.41 -3.07
N HIS A 10 9.19 -5.28 -3.18
CA HIS A 10 10.10 -6.06 -2.34
C HIS A 10 10.03 -5.69 -0.85
N LEU A 11 9.45 -4.52 -0.53
CA LEU A 11 9.43 -3.98 0.83
C LEU A 11 8.17 -4.36 1.63
N PHE A 12 7.17 -4.98 1.00
CA PHE A 12 5.91 -5.34 1.66
C PHE A 12 5.21 -6.49 0.94
N THR A 13 4.51 -7.33 1.69
CA THR A 13 3.81 -8.49 1.11
C THR A 13 2.41 -8.12 0.64
N SER A 14 1.67 -7.35 1.44
CA SER A 14 0.29 -6.94 1.17
C SER A 14 0.21 -5.48 0.72
N CYS A 15 -0.58 -5.19 -0.31
CA CYS A 15 -0.81 -3.81 -0.78
C CYS A 15 -1.99 -3.17 -0.02
N VAL A 16 -1.88 -3.12 1.31
CA VAL A 16 -2.90 -2.55 2.19
C VAL A 16 -2.25 -1.56 3.16
N LYS A 17 -3.00 -0.53 3.55
CA LYS A 17 -2.52 0.40 4.58
C LYS A 17 -2.58 -0.25 5.96
N VAL A 18 -3.66 -1.00 6.18
CA VAL A 18 -4.04 -1.55 7.46
C VAL A 18 -4.46 -3.00 7.21
N ASP A 19 -3.96 -3.90 8.05
CA ASP A 19 -4.29 -5.32 8.03
C ASP A 19 -5.33 -5.62 9.10
N THR A 20 -6.22 -6.57 8.86
CA THR A 20 -7.29 -6.92 9.82
C THR A 20 -7.20 -8.41 10.11
N ASN A 21 -6.67 -8.76 11.29
CA ASN A 21 -6.56 -10.15 11.72
C ASN A 21 -7.62 -10.42 12.80
N GLY A 22 -8.78 -10.90 12.36
CA GLY A 22 -9.96 -10.95 13.23
C GLY A 22 -10.46 -9.54 13.56
N SER A 23 -11.22 -9.39 14.63
CA SER A 23 -11.86 -8.12 15.01
C SER A 23 -10.90 -6.97 15.38
N GLU A 24 -9.59 -7.16 15.18
CA GLU A 24 -8.52 -6.23 15.56
C GLU A 24 -7.85 -5.65 14.31
N VAL A 25 -7.66 -4.33 14.33
CA VAL A 25 -7.07 -3.54 13.25
C VAL A 25 -5.56 -3.41 13.51
N LEU A 26 -4.75 -4.08 12.70
CA LEU A 26 -3.29 -4.12 12.79
C LEU A 26 -2.66 -3.30 11.67
N VAL A 27 -1.42 -2.84 11.87
CA VAL A 27 -0.66 -2.18 10.81
C VAL A 27 -0.09 -3.20 9.82
N SER A 28 -0.03 -2.83 8.54
CA SER A 28 0.64 -3.64 7.51
C SER A 28 2.16 -3.36 7.48
N ASP A 29 2.94 -4.25 6.86
CA ASP A 29 4.36 -4.01 6.55
C ASP A 29 4.57 -2.67 5.84
N LEU A 30 3.64 -2.30 4.95
CA LEU A 30 3.68 -1.05 4.21
C LEU A 30 3.53 0.17 5.15
N TRP A 31 2.72 0.07 6.20
CA TRP A 31 2.56 1.15 7.19
C TRP A 31 3.87 1.47 7.90
N LYS A 32 4.64 0.44 8.27
CA LYS A 32 5.94 0.59 8.96
C LYS A 32 6.99 1.33 8.12
N LEU A 33 6.81 1.41 6.80
CA LEU A 33 7.69 2.17 5.91
C LEU A 33 7.39 3.68 5.91
N PHE A 34 6.17 4.08 6.28
CA PHE A 34 5.68 5.45 6.16
C PHE A 34 5.27 6.08 7.50
N CYS A 35 5.24 5.30 8.59
CA CYS A 35 4.81 5.72 9.92
C CYS A 35 5.81 5.29 11.00
N ASP A 36 5.96 6.11 12.03
CA ASP A 36 6.90 5.89 13.16
C ASP A 36 6.39 4.89 14.22
N SER A 37 5.13 4.44 14.11
CA SER A 37 4.50 3.53 15.07
C SER A 37 3.88 2.33 14.39
N GLU A 38 3.89 1.21 15.11
CA GLU A 38 3.22 -0.04 14.72
C GLU A 38 1.74 -0.09 15.14
N THR A 39 1.17 1.04 15.54
CA THR A 39 -0.25 1.19 15.90
C THR A 39 -0.94 2.22 15.01
N VAL A 40 -2.23 2.01 14.74
CA VAL A 40 -3.05 2.94 13.93
C VAL A 40 -3.42 4.20 14.73
N GLU A 41 -3.54 4.07 16.05
CA GLU A 41 -3.91 5.15 16.95
C GLU A 41 -2.71 6.09 17.18
N ASN A 42 -2.83 7.35 16.73
CA ASN A 42 -1.91 8.45 17.02
C ASN A 42 -0.46 8.29 16.49
N SER A 43 -0.26 7.54 15.40
CA SER A 43 1.05 7.44 14.74
C SER A 43 1.35 8.68 13.89
N SER A 44 2.56 9.22 14.01
CA SER A 44 3.08 10.20 13.05
C SER A 44 3.43 9.48 11.74
N CYS A 45 2.70 9.80 10.67
CA CYS A 45 2.87 9.21 9.34
C CYS A 45 3.23 10.29 8.32
N ASP A 46 3.87 9.86 7.22
CA ASP A 46 4.11 10.73 6.07
C ASP A 46 2.78 11.31 5.54
N SER A 47 2.76 12.63 5.36
CA SER A 47 1.56 13.35 4.92
C SER A 47 1.01 12.84 3.58
N TYR A 48 1.88 12.45 2.65
CA TYR A 48 1.48 11.92 1.35
C TYR A 48 0.82 10.53 1.52
N PHE A 49 1.34 9.70 2.43
CA PHE A 49 0.75 8.41 2.75
C PHE A 49 -0.64 8.53 3.39
N VAL A 50 -0.85 9.52 4.25
CA VAL A 50 -2.17 9.78 4.87
C VAL A 50 -3.19 10.27 3.82
N HIS A 51 -2.80 11.19 2.93
CA HIS A 51 -3.72 11.85 2.00
C HIS A 51 -3.99 11.09 0.68
N ASN A 52 -3.22 10.04 0.38
CA ASN A 52 -3.37 9.30 -0.88
C ASN A 52 -3.83 7.86 -0.65
N ASN A 53 -4.60 7.31 -1.60
CA ASN A 53 -5.03 5.91 -1.57
C ASN A 53 -3.98 4.98 -2.17
N LEU A 54 -3.99 3.73 -1.69
CA LEU A 54 -3.24 2.64 -2.32
C LEU A 54 -4.06 2.03 -3.44
N THR A 55 -3.41 1.76 -4.56
CA THR A 55 -3.99 1.07 -5.71
C THR A 55 -3.04 0.00 -6.21
N GLU A 56 -3.55 -1.22 -6.39
CA GLU A 56 -2.80 -2.31 -6.98
C GLU A 56 -3.07 -2.34 -8.49
N ILE A 57 -2.01 -2.39 -9.29
CA ILE A 57 -2.09 -2.40 -10.75
C ILE A 57 -1.35 -3.65 -11.25
N LEU A 58 -1.94 -4.35 -12.20
CA LEU A 58 -1.31 -5.49 -12.87
C LEU A 58 -0.16 -4.98 -13.75
N GLY A 59 1.07 -5.38 -13.41
CA GLY A 59 2.27 -4.94 -14.12
C GLY A 59 2.38 -5.50 -15.55
N ILE A 60 1.75 -6.65 -15.80
CA ILE A 60 1.61 -7.22 -17.14
C ILE A 60 0.15 -7.04 -17.54
N PRO A 61 -0.17 -6.04 -18.38
CA PRO A 61 -1.43 -6.06 -19.09
C PRO A 61 -1.42 -7.32 -19.95
N GLY A 62 -2.22 -8.33 -19.60
CA GLY A 62 -2.24 -9.61 -20.32
C GLY A 62 -2.51 -9.42 -21.82
N MET A 63 -2.27 -10.44 -22.63
CA MET A 63 -2.43 -10.35 -24.11
C MET A 63 -3.82 -9.87 -24.57
N ALA A 64 -4.85 -9.97 -23.71
CA ALA A 64 -6.20 -9.44 -23.95
C ALA A 64 -6.33 -7.91 -23.75
N SER A 65 -5.30 -7.22 -23.26
CA SER A 65 -5.34 -5.80 -22.92
C SER A 65 -5.08 -4.87 -24.12
N GLY A 66 -5.03 -5.41 -25.34
CA GLY A 66 -4.93 -4.60 -26.57
C GLY A 66 -3.60 -3.87 -26.75
N ALA A 67 -2.57 -4.16 -25.95
CA ALA A 67 -1.23 -3.61 -26.09
C ALA A 67 -0.36 -4.38 -27.11
N ILE A 68 -0.99 -4.79 -28.22
CA ILE A 68 -0.32 -5.39 -29.37
C ILE A 68 -0.43 -4.33 -30.48
N VAL A 69 0.68 -3.69 -30.80
CA VAL A 69 0.84 -2.80 -31.97
C VAL A 69 1.73 -3.48 -33.00
#